data_AF-A0A9E4KHG9-F1
#
_entry.id   AF-A0A9E4KHG9-F1
#
_cell.length_a   1.000
_cell.length_b   1.000
_cell.length_c   1.000
_cell.angle_alpha   90.00
_cell.angle_beta   90.00
_cell.angle_gamma   90.00
#
_symmetry.space_group_name_H-M   'P 1'
#
loop_
_entity.id
_entity.type
_entity.pdbx_description
1 polymer ?
#
loop_
_entity_poly.entity_id
_entity_poly.type
_entity_poly.pdbx_seq_one_letter_code
_entity_poly.pdbx_strand_id
1 'polypeptide(L)'
;GERPPVEPPTARDYTEAGLPWFDYYNADAEAVSGSKVLKTLKSVGQTGKAKWEGPLPENESIGACRVVSLRDARGRKVREYPTGEVVDS
;
A
#
# COMPACT_ATOMS: atom_id res chain seq x y z
N GLY A 1 -0.07 -8.81 -10.62
CA GLY A 1 0.39 -7.93 -9.53
C GLY A 1 1.67 -8.49 -8.99
N GLU A 2 2.58 -7.63 -8.55
CA GLU A 2 3.83 -8.05 -7.91
C GLU A 2 3.65 -8.04 -6.38
N ARG A 3 4.33 -8.95 -5.68
CA ARG A 3 4.28 -9.00 -4.21
C ARG A 3 4.99 -7.77 -3.66
N PRO A 4 4.40 -7.04 -2.69
CA PRO A 4 5.04 -5.87 -2.11
C PRO A 4 6.40 -6.24 -1.49
N PRO A 5 7.38 -5.32 -1.53
CA PRO A 5 8.75 -5.57 -1.09
C PRO A 5 8.89 -5.63 0.45
N VAL A 6 7.86 -5.25 1.19
CA VAL A 6 7.82 -5.30 2.64
C VAL A 6 6.66 -6.16 3.10
N GLU A 7 6.87 -6.86 4.21
CA GLU A 7 5.79 -7.57 4.87
C GLU A 7 4.79 -6.56 5.45
N PRO A 8 3.49 -6.83 5.31
CA PRO A 8 2.49 -5.99 5.93
C PRO A 8 2.55 -6.08 7.45
N PRO A 9 2.17 -5.00 8.16
CA PRO A 9 2.01 -5.03 9.61
C PRO A 9 0.89 -5.99 10.03
N THR A 10 1.03 -6.55 11.22
CA THR A 10 0.06 -7.48 11.83
C THR A 10 -0.95 -6.76 12.71
N ALA A 11 -2.04 -7.46 13.05
CA ALA A 11 -3.04 -6.98 14.02
C ALA A 11 -2.43 -6.65 15.39
N ARG A 12 -1.42 -7.44 15.77
CA ARG A 12 -0.68 -7.25 17.01
C ARG A 12 0.10 -5.94 16.99
N ASP A 13 0.77 -5.62 15.89
CA ASP A 13 1.57 -4.39 15.75
C ASP A 13 0.70 -3.14 15.95
N TYR A 14 -0.53 -3.17 15.44
CA TYR A 14 -1.49 -2.07 15.63
C TYR A 14 -1.99 -1.97 17.06
N THR A 15 -2.28 -3.10 17.68
CA THR A 15 -2.75 -3.16 19.08
C THR A 15 -1.67 -2.63 20.03
N GLU A 16 -0.41 -3.02 19.83
CA GLU A 16 0.74 -2.52 20.60
C GLU A 16 0.98 -1.01 20.37
N ALA A 17 0.67 -0.50 19.18
CA ALA A 17 0.74 0.93 18.86
C ALA A 17 -0.48 1.75 19.35
N GLY A 18 -1.49 1.11 19.96
CA GLY A 18 -2.74 1.77 20.38
C GLY A 18 -3.63 2.22 19.23
N LEU A 19 -3.40 1.71 18.02
CA LEU A 19 -4.17 2.02 16.82
C LEU A 19 -5.26 0.96 16.61
N PRO A 20 -6.45 1.34 16.14
CA PRO A 20 -7.51 0.38 15.85
C PRO A 20 -7.11 -0.52 14.68
N TRP A 21 -7.35 -1.82 14.82
CA TRP A 21 -7.23 -2.78 13.74
C TRP A 21 -8.55 -2.94 12.97
N PHE A 22 -8.48 -3.33 11.70
CA PHE A 22 -9.65 -3.57 10.87
C PHE A 22 -9.88 -5.06 10.68
N ASP A 23 -11.10 -5.53 10.99
CA ASP A 23 -11.49 -6.94 10.83
C ASP A 23 -11.41 -7.43 9.36
N TYR A 24 -11.51 -6.50 8.42
CA TYR A 24 -11.44 -6.80 6.98
C TYR A 24 -10.01 -7.02 6.46
N TYR A 25 -8.98 -6.80 7.28
CA TYR A 25 -7.60 -7.01 6.88
C TYR A 25 -7.20 -8.48 7.04
N ASN A 26 -7.14 -9.20 5.91
CA ASN A 26 -6.83 -10.62 5.89
C ASN A 26 -5.49 -10.86 5.18
N ALA A 27 -4.38 -10.49 5.83
CA ALA A 27 -3.03 -10.68 5.28
C ALA A 27 -2.67 -12.15 5.05
N ASP A 28 -3.27 -13.05 5.84
CA ASP A 28 -3.03 -14.50 5.77
C ASP A 28 -3.94 -15.19 4.74
N ALA A 29 -4.90 -14.49 4.15
CA ALA A 29 -5.71 -15.06 3.07
C ALA A 29 -4.89 -15.24 1.80
N GLU A 30 -5.13 -16.39 1.15
CA GLU A 30 -4.64 -16.60 -0.19
C GLU A 30 -5.22 -15.58 -1.17
N ALA A 31 -4.36 -15.04 -2.03
CA ALA A 31 -4.78 -14.12 -3.06
C ALA A 31 -5.76 -14.80 -4.02
N VAL A 32 -6.96 -14.23 -4.14
CA VAL A 32 -7.96 -14.71 -5.10
C VAL A 32 -7.45 -14.48 -6.53
N SER A 33 -7.64 -15.46 -7.40
CA SER A 33 -7.27 -15.32 -8.82
C SER A 33 -7.99 -14.14 -9.47
N GLY A 34 -7.27 -13.40 -10.31
CA GLY A 34 -7.85 -12.25 -11.03
C GLY A 34 -9.08 -12.64 -11.86
N SER A 35 -10.11 -11.79 -11.83
CA SER A 35 -11.36 -12.03 -12.56
C SER A 35 -11.19 -11.91 -14.07
N LYS A 36 -11.68 -12.91 -14.82
CA LYS A 36 -11.74 -12.87 -16.29
C LYS A 36 -12.67 -11.76 -16.80
N VAL A 37 -13.73 -11.46 -16.05
CA VAL A 37 -14.70 -10.40 -16.39
C VAL A 37 -14.04 -9.03 -16.24
N LEU A 38 -13.24 -8.80 -15.19
CA LEU A 38 -12.58 -7.51 -14.97
C LEU A 38 -11.44 -7.25 -15.96
N LYS A 39 -10.87 -8.30 -16.58
CA LYS A 39 -9.82 -8.17 -17.60
C LYS A 39 -10.28 -7.42 -18.85
N THR A 40 -11.58 -7.42 -19.17
CA THR A 40 -12.13 -6.77 -20.37
C THR A 40 -12.52 -5.31 -20.13
N LEU A 41 -12.53 -4.85 -18.87
CA LEU A 41 -12.90 -3.48 -18.53
C LEU A 41 -11.80 -2.52 -18.98
N LYS A 42 -12.22 -1.44 -19.65
CA LYS A 42 -11.34 -0.33 -20.02
C LYS A 42 -11.06 0.51 -18.78
N SER A 43 -9.82 0.96 -18.63
CA SER A 43 -9.49 1.93 -17.58
C SER A 43 -10.16 3.28 -17.85
N VAL A 44 -10.26 4.13 -16.82
CA VAL A 44 -10.78 5.51 -16.97
C VAL A 44 -9.93 6.29 -17.99
N GLY A 45 -8.60 6.14 -17.95
CA GLY A 45 -7.71 6.76 -18.92
C GLY A 45 -7.92 6.25 -20.35
N GLN A 46 -8.17 4.95 -20.54
CA GLN A 46 -8.52 4.40 -21.86
C GLN A 46 -9.89 4.89 -22.34
N THR A 47 -10.83 5.06 -21.42
CA THR A 47 -12.19 5.55 -21.71
C THR A 47 -12.18 7.03 -22.10
N GLY A 48 -11.43 7.88 -21.39
CA GLY A 48 -11.27 9.30 -21.72
C GLY A 48 -10.65 9.49 -23.11
N LYS A 49 -9.55 8.78 -23.42
CA LYS A 49 -8.93 8.78 -24.74
C LYS A 49 -9.90 8.39 -25.87
N ALA A 50 -10.76 7.40 -25.62
CA ALA A 50 -11.73 6.92 -26.61
C ALA A 50 -12.92 7.87 -26.81
N LYS A 51 -13.29 8.65 -25.78
CA LYS A 51 -14.41 9.58 -25.80
C LYS A 51 -14.04 11.00 -26.23
N TRP A 52 -12.77 11.25 -26.58
CA TRP A 52 -12.22 12.59 -26.85
C TRP A 52 -12.39 13.58 -25.69
N GLU A 53 -12.69 13.06 -24.50
CA GLU A 53 -12.58 13.79 -23.26
C GLU A 53 -11.10 13.75 -22.89
N GLY A 54 -10.38 14.84 -23.18
CA GLY A 54 -8.99 14.99 -22.79
C GLY A 54 -8.84 14.65 -21.30
N PRO A 55 -7.77 13.93 -20.89
CA PRO A 55 -7.57 13.64 -19.48
C PRO A 55 -7.66 14.95 -18.70
N LEU A 56 -8.39 14.95 -17.58
CA LEU A 56 -8.38 16.09 -16.67
C LEU A 56 -6.92 16.48 -16.39
N PRO A 57 -6.57 17.78 -16.44
CA PRO A 57 -5.17 18.22 -16.35
C PRO A 57 -4.46 17.75 -15.08
N GLU A 58 -5.21 17.40 -14.04
CA GLU A 58 -4.73 16.84 -12.77
C GLU A 58 -4.30 15.36 -12.85
N ASN A 59 -4.69 14.64 -13.91
CA ASN A 59 -4.49 13.19 -14.06
C ASN A 59 -3.39 12.85 -15.06
N GLU A 60 -2.42 13.76 -15.26
CA GLU A 60 -1.23 13.44 -16.04
C GLU A 60 -0.49 12.25 -15.42
N SER A 61 -0.15 11.27 -16.26
CA SER A 61 0.73 10.20 -15.86
C SER A 61 2.10 10.79 -15.54
N ILE A 62 2.50 10.74 -14.27
CA ILE A 62 3.90 10.97 -13.93
C ILE A 62 4.75 9.96 -14.72
N GLY A 63 5.59 10.45 -15.65
CA GLY A 63 6.59 9.59 -16.28
C GLY A 63 7.41 8.95 -15.16
N ALA A 64 7.61 7.62 -15.20
CA ALA A 64 8.22 6.85 -14.11
C ALA A 64 9.52 7.51 -13.62
N CYS A 65 9.38 8.36 -12.60
CA CYS A 65 10.46 9.19 -12.13
C CYS A 65 11.29 8.30 -11.20
N ARG A 66 12.56 8.13 -11.59
CA ARG A 66 13.67 7.53 -10.84
C ARG A 66 13.24 6.91 -9.51
N VAL A 67 13.03 5.60 -9.50
CA VAL A 67 12.86 4.82 -8.27
C VAL A 67 14.14 5.01 -7.43
N VAL A 68 14.08 5.86 -6.41
CA VAL A 68 15.15 6.00 -5.44
C VAL A 68 14.92 4.93 -4.37
N SER A 69 15.78 3.91 -4.35
CA SER A 69 15.83 2.94 -3.27
C SER A 69 16.22 3.68 -1.98
N LEU A 70 15.26 3.90 -1.08
CA LEU A 70 15.46 4.65 0.18
C LEU A 70 16.35 3.91 1.21
N ARG A 71 16.96 2.77 0.83
CA ARG A 71 17.81 1.97 1.71
C ARG A 71 19.21 1.85 1.12
N ASP A 72 20.16 2.57 1.72
CA ASP A 72 21.58 2.23 1.71
C ASP A 72 21.76 0.85 2.40
N ALA A 73 22.66 0.02 1.89
CA ALA A 73 23.12 -1.23 2.50
C ALA A 73 23.65 -1.05 3.95
N ARG A 74 23.87 0.19 4.41
CA ARG A 74 24.29 0.55 5.78
C ARG A 74 23.20 1.27 6.60
N GLY A 75 21.92 1.12 6.26
CA GLY A 75 20.81 1.76 6.95
C GLY A 75 20.72 1.41 8.45
N ARG A 76 20.89 2.41 9.31
CA ARG A 76 20.71 2.33 10.78
C ARG A 76 19.32 1.81 11.13
N LYS A 77 19.25 0.90 12.10
CA LYS A 77 18.01 0.36 12.68
C LYS A 77 17.26 1.51 13.37
N VAL A 78 16.15 1.97 12.77
CA VAL A 78 15.23 2.89 13.43
C VAL A 78 14.55 2.09 14.55
N ARG A 79 14.82 2.48 15.80
CA ARG A 79 14.12 2.02 16.99
C ARG A 79 13.17 3.14 17.37
N GLU A 80 11.88 2.93 17.17
CA GLU A 80 10.85 3.81 17.73
C GLU A 80 10.71 3.53 19.25
N TYR A 81 10.31 4.55 20.01
CA TYR A 81 10.41 4.62 21.47
C TYR A 81 9.45 3.65 22.18
N PRO A 82 9.80 3.15 23.39
CA PRO A 82 8.86 2.46 24.24
C PRO A 82 7.87 3.47 24.85
N THR A 83 6.58 3.33 24.53
CA THR A 83 5.50 4.08 25.17
C THR A 83 5.01 3.30 26.38
N GLY A 84 5.31 3.82 27.58
CA GLY A 84 4.53 3.61 28.81
C GLY A 84 4.81 2.36 29.64
N GLU A 85 5.80 2.42 30.54
CA GLU A 85 5.76 1.61 31.75
C GLU A 85 4.85 2.34 32.75
N VAL A 86 3.60 1.89 32.87
CA VAL A 86 2.73 2.28 33.98
C VAL A 86 3.13 1.40 35.15
N VAL A 87 3.91 1.96 36.06
CA VAL A 87 4.13 1.37 37.39
C VAL A 87 2.83 1.52 38.18
N ASP A 88 2.12 0.41 38.40
CA ASP A 88 1.13 0.31 39.47
C ASP A 88 1.81 -0.28 40.71
N SER A 89 1.25 0.09 41.86
CA SER A 89 1.86 0.31 43.17
C SER A 89 2.23 -0.93 43.98
#